data_AF-A0A7J9VJP2-F1
#
_entry.id   AF-A0A7J9VJP2-F1
#
_cell.length_a   1.000
_cell.length_b   1.000
_cell.length_c   1.000
_cell.angle_alpha   90.00
_cell.angle_beta   90.00
_cell.angle_gamma   90.00
#
_symmetry.space_group_name_H-M   'P 1'
#
loop_
_entity.id
_entity.type
_entity.pdbx_description
1 polymer ?
#
loop_
_entity_poly.entity_id
_entity_poly.type
_entity_poly.pdbx_seq_one_letter_code
_entity_poly.pdbx_strand_id
1 'polypeptide(L)'
;MTEANPRRAPGRLPRHLDVVFGLVAIAASWFFSSGSASTGIQALWLNIGVAGAVIAGIGNCVWLLRGRRAVGQRRTELISLGRDRDFGSSAGTVPTPDVTDTLSMPLGVVRAAGMHKIHRQDCPLLAGKRFEPVDLRDGEPCGVCEP
;
A
#
# COMPACT_ATOMS: atom_id res chain seq x y z
N MET A 1 -3.79 -29.70 -23.57
CA MET A 1 -3.34 -28.33 -23.92
C MET A 1 -3.32 -27.53 -22.63
N THR A 2 -2.13 -27.23 -22.12
CA THR A 2 -1.93 -26.61 -20.81
C THR A 2 -1.78 -25.10 -21.02
N GLU A 3 -2.76 -24.30 -20.59
CA GLU A 3 -2.66 -22.84 -20.66
C GLU A 3 -1.44 -22.36 -19.85
N ALA A 4 -0.47 -21.78 -20.56
CA ALA A 4 0.71 -21.20 -19.95
C ALA A 4 0.28 -19.99 -19.11
N ASN A 5 0.38 -20.12 -17.78
CA ASN A 5 0.05 -19.06 -16.83
C ASN A 5 0.98 -17.83 -17.04
N PRO A 6 0.47 -16.70 -17.55
CA PRO A 6 1.27 -15.52 -17.89
C PRO A 6 1.78 -14.74 -16.66
N ARG A 7 1.49 -15.21 -15.43
CA ARG A 7 1.89 -14.52 -14.18
C ARG A 7 3.26 -14.90 -13.64
N ARG A 8 4.03 -15.79 -14.29
CA ARG A 8 5.43 -16.05 -13.91
C ARG A 8 6.30 -14.88 -14.35
N ALA A 9 6.28 -13.81 -13.57
CA ALA A 9 7.19 -12.69 -13.73
C ALA A 9 8.66 -13.19 -13.66
N PRO A 10 9.55 -12.69 -14.53
CA PRO A 10 10.96 -13.07 -14.56
C PRO A 10 11.60 -12.88 -13.18
N GLY A 11 12.51 -13.79 -12.83
CA GLY A 11 13.12 -13.92 -11.51
C GLY A 11 13.51 -12.58 -10.91
N ARG A 12 12.83 -12.19 -9.82
CA ARG A 12 13.23 -11.02 -9.03
C ARG A 12 14.53 -11.39 -8.34
N LEU A 13 15.64 -10.92 -8.86
CA LEU A 13 16.88 -10.81 -8.08
C LEU A 13 16.53 -10.22 -6.70
N PRO A 14 17.07 -10.79 -5.61
CA PRO A 14 16.73 -10.37 -4.26
C PRO A 14 17.09 -8.89 -4.10
N ARG A 15 16.07 -8.04 -3.99
CA ARG A 15 16.15 -6.56 -3.96
C ARG A 15 16.85 -5.99 -2.73
N HIS A 16 17.47 -6.86 -1.93
CA HIS A 16 18.14 -6.52 -0.68
C HIS A 16 19.66 -6.47 -0.85
N LEU A 17 20.20 -6.91 -1.99
CA LEU A 17 21.64 -6.94 -2.23
C LEU A 17 22.28 -5.55 -2.10
N ASP A 18 21.62 -4.52 -2.63
CA ASP A 18 22.11 -3.13 -2.61
C ASP A 18 22.24 -2.58 -1.18
N VAL A 19 21.24 -2.88 -0.34
CA VAL A 19 21.20 -2.44 1.07
C VAL A 19 22.19 -3.24 1.91
N VAL A 20 22.27 -4.55 1.69
CA VAL A 20 23.23 -5.42 2.38
C VAL A 20 24.65 -5.01 2.03
N PHE A 21 24.94 -4.74 0.76
CA PHE A 21 26.27 -4.28 0.32
C PHE A 21 26.65 -2.95 0.99
N GLY A 22 25.74 -1.98 1.01
CA GLY A 22 25.98 -0.70 1.68
C GLY A 22 26.22 -0.83 3.19
N LEU A 23 25.44 -1.67 3.87
CA LEU A 23 25.62 -1.94 5.31
C LEU A 23 26.96 -2.63 5.60
N VAL A 24 27.36 -3.60 4.78
CA VAL A 24 28.65 -4.29 4.91
C VAL A 24 29.81 -3.31 4.71
N ALA A 25 29.73 -2.39 3.73
CA ALA A 25 30.75 -1.37 3.51
C ALA A 25 30.87 -0.40 4.70
N ILE A 26 29.74 0.02 5.30
CA ILE A 26 29.74 0.87 6.49
C ILE A 26 30.37 0.13 7.68
N ALA A 27 29.97 -1.11 7.94
CA ALA A 27 30.51 -1.92 9.03
C ALA A 27 32.03 -2.17 8.87
N ALA A 28 32.48 -2.47 7.66
CA ALA A 28 33.90 -2.63 7.36
C ALA A 28 34.67 -1.32 7.60
N SER A 29 34.15 -0.18 7.12
CA SER A 29 34.81 1.13 7.32
C SER A 29 34.97 1.49 8.80
N TRP A 30 33.95 1.21 9.62
CA TRP A 30 33.98 1.42 11.06
C TRP A 30 35.05 0.56 11.76
N PHE A 31 35.06 -0.74 11.43
CA PHE A 31 35.99 -1.70 12.02
C PHE A 31 37.45 -1.34 11.72
N PHE A 32 37.78 -1.02 10.46
CA PHE A 32 39.15 -0.67 10.08
C PHE A 32 39.57 0.73 10.53
N SER A 33 38.65 1.68 10.63
CA SER A 33 38.95 3.02 11.15
C SER A 33 39.36 2.98 12.64
N SER A 34 38.73 2.09 13.42
CA SER A 34 38.96 1.97 14.87
C SER A 34 40.34 1.41 15.24
N GLY A 35 41.02 0.72 14.32
CA GLY A 35 42.32 0.06 14.59
C GLY A 35 43.57 0.83 14.13
N SER A 36 43.43 1.95 13.40
CA SER A 36 44.56 2.65 12.80
C SER A 36 44.87 3.97 13.51
N ALA A 37 46.13 4.20 13.89
CA ALA A 37 46.61 5.50 14.39
C ALA A 37 47.12 6.44 13.26
N SER A 38 47.22 5.94 12.02
CA SER A 38 47.62 6.75 10.87
C SER A 38 46.41 7.50 10.30
N THR A 39 46.51 8.83 10.26
CA THR A 39 45.48 9.74 9.73
C THR A 39 45.19 9.49 8.25
N GLY A 40 46.21 9.13 7.45
CA GLY A 40 46.04 8.81 6.03
C GLY A 40 45.21 7.55 5.80
N ILE A 41 45.42 6.51 6.62
CA ILE A 41 44.66 5.26 6.54
C ILE A 41 43.23 5.48 7.03
N GLN A 42 43.03 6.26 8.11
CA GLN A 42 41.70 6.63 8.58
C GLN A 42 40.89 7.39 7.52
N ALA A 43 41.50 8.35 6.82
CA ALA A 43 40.83 9.11 5.77
C ALA A 43 40.38 8.22 4.59
N LEU A 44 41.20 7.23 4.20
CA LEU A 44 40.84 6.25 3.17
C LEU A 44 39.60 5.44 3.60
N TRP A 45 39.59 4.87 4.80
CA TRP A 45 38.45 4.09 5.31
C TRP A 45 37.19 4.94 5.48
N LEU A 46 37.35 6.19 5.93
CA LEU A 46 36.24 7.14 6.03
C LEU A 46 35.58 7.38 4.66
N ASN A 47 36.38 7.62 3.62
CA ASN A 47 35.86 7.80 2.25
C ASN A 47 35.11 6.56 1.75
N ILE A 48 35.61 5.36 2.06
CA ILE A 48 34.91 4.10 1.74
C ILE A 48 33.57 4.01 2.48
N GLY A 49 33.54 4.38 3.77
CA GLY A 49 32.31 4.42 4.56
C GLY A 49 31.27 5.39 3.98
N VAL A 50 31.70 6.60 3.60
CA VAL A 50 30.84 7.60 2.94
C VAL A 50 30.29 7.07 1.62
N ALA A 51 31.13 6.47 0.78
CA ALA A 51 30.67 5.86 -0.48
C ALA A 51 29.62 4.75 -0.23
N GLY A 52 29.84 3.89 0.77
CA GLY A 52 28.89 2.87 1.20
C GLY A 52 27.55 3.46 1.66
N ALA A 53 27.57 4.53 2.45
CA ALA A 53 26.39 5.25 2.90
C ALA A 53 25.59 5.87 1.75
N VAL A 54 26.27 6.46 0.76
CA VAL A 54 25.62 7.01 -0.45
C VAL A 54 24.93 5.89 -1.24
N ILE A 55 25.59 4.75 -1.46
CA ILE A 55 25.00 3.60 -2.17
C ILE A 55 23.77 3.08 -1.43
N ALA A 56 23.84 2.90 -0.11
CA ALA A 56 22.72 2.48 0.72
C ALA A 56 21.56 3.49 0.65
N GLY A 57 21.85 4.78 0.69
CA GLY A 57 20.87 5.85 0.54
C GLY A 57 20.13 5.81 -0.80
N ILE A 58 20.88 5.67 -1.90
CA ILE A 58 20.30 5.54 -3.25
C ILE A 58 19.40 4.30 -3.34
N GLY A 59 19.85 3.16 -2.83
CA GLY A 59 19.06 1.92 -2.78
C GLY A 59 17.73 2.11 -2.05
N ASN A 60 17.76 2.75 -0.88
CA ASN A 60 16.56 3.07 -0.11
C ASN A 60 15.62 4.03 -0.85
N CYS A 61 16.15 5.10 -1.45
CA CYS A 61 15.36 6.05 -2.25
C CYS A 61 14.66 5.37 -3.43
N VAL A 62 15.37 4.53 -4.17
CA VAL A 62 14.80 3.76 -5.29
C VAL A 62 13.74 2.78 -4.80
N TRP A 63 13.98 2.10 -3.67
CA TRP A 63 13.01 1.20 -3.06
C TRP A 63 11.72 1.93 -2.66
N LEU A 64 11.83 3.07 -1.97
CA LEU A 64 10.69 3.90 -1.58
C LEU A 64 9.91 4.43 -2.78
N LEU A 65 10.60 4.94 -3.82
CA LEU A 65 9.95 5.44 -5.03
C LEU A 65 9.19 4.33 -5.77
N ARG A 66 9.75 3.12 -5.83
CA ARG A 66 9.07 1.96 -6.41
C ARG A 66 7.87 1.53 -5.56
N GLY A 67 7.98 1.54 -4.25
CA GLY A 67 6.85 1.31 -3.33
C GLY A 67 5.72 2.30 -3.58
N ARG A 68 6.05 3.60 -3.65
CA ARG A 68 5.09 4.67 -3.95
C ARG A 68 4.42 4.49 -5.31
N ARG A 69 5.18 4.13 -6.36
CA ARG A 69 4.63 3.85 -7.69
C ARG A 69 3.70 2.63 -7.69
N ALA A 70 4.07 1.55 -7.00
CA ALA A 70 3.24 0.35 -6.91
C ALA A 70 1.93 0.61 -6.16
N VAL A 71 1.95 1.42 -5.11
CA VAL A 71 0.74 1.86 -4.41
C VAL A 71 -0.12 2.75 -5.32
N GLY A 72 0.50 3.67 -6.06
CA GLY A 72 -0.19 4.53 -7.03
C GLY A 72 -0.92 3.73 -8.11
N GLN A 73 -0.25 2.73 -8.70
CA GLN A 73 -0.85 1.85 -9.71
C GLN A 73 -2.05 1.07 -9.17
N ARG A 74 -1.93 0.50 -7.96
CA ARG A 74 -3.07 -0.18 -7.30
C ARG A 74 -4.22 0.78 -7.00
N ARG A 75 -3.91 2.02 -6.62
CA ARG A 75 -4.94 3.04 -6.38
C ARG A 75 -5.66 3.41 -7.67
N THR A 76 -4.96 3.55 -8.79
CA THR A 76 -5.60 3.84 -10.09
C THR A 76 -6.47 2.68 -10.56
N GLU A 77 -6.04 1.44 -10.36
CA GLU A 77 -6.83 0.23 -10.69
C GLU A 77 -8.15 0.17 -9.89
N LEU A 78 -8.09 0.50 -8.59
CA LEU A 78 -9.29 0.57 -7.75
C LEU A 78 -10.25 1.69 -8.17
N ILE A 79 -9.73 2.83 -8.62
CA ILE A 79 -10.57 3.94 -9.12
C ILE A 79 -11.25 3.55 -10.44
N SER A 80 -10.56 2.86 -11.35
CA SER A 80 -11.19 2.38 -12.60
C SER A 80 -12.32 1.40 -12.36
N LEU A 81 -12.18 0.49 -11.38
CA LEU A 81 -13.23 -0.46 -11.02
C LEU A 81 -14.49 0.22 -10.45
N GLY A 82 -14.35 1.39 -9.83
CA GLY A 82 -15.49 2.20 -9.38
C GLY A 82 -16.28 2.78 -10.55
N ARG A 83 -15.58 3.35 -11.54
CA ARG A 83 -16.21 4.01 -12.69
C ARG A 83 -17.03 3.06 -13.56
N ASP A 84 -16.57 1.83 -13.76
CA ASP A 84 -17.29 0.85 -14.59
C ASP A 84 -18.61 0.39 -13.93
N ARG A 85 -18.74 0.49 -12.61
CA ARG A 85 -20.00 0.19 -11.91
C ARG A 85 -21.06 1.28 -12.10
N ASP A 86 -20.64 2.54 -12.20
CA ASP A 86 -21.58 3.66 -12.38
C ASP A 86 -22.17 3.69 -13.79
N PHE A 87 -21.40 3.31 -14.82
CA PHE A 87 -21.85 3.27 -16.22
C PHE A 87 -22.43 1.90 -16.64
N GLY A 88 -22.05 0.82 -15.96
CA GLY A 88 -22.58 -0.53 -16.16
C GLY A 88 -23.94 -0.79 -15.50
N SER A 89 -24.46 0.16 -14.71
CA SER A 89 -25.87 0.19 -14.28
C SER A 89 -26.78 0.58 -15.45
N SER A 90 -26.67 -0.15 -16.56
CA SER A 90 -27.79 -0.31 -17.49
C SER A 90 -28.87 -1.02 -16.71
N ALA A 91 -29.78 -0.25 -16.12
CA ALA A 91 -31.22 -0.48 -15.97
C ALA A 91 -31.70 -1.94 -16.06
N GLY A 92 -31.00 -2.87 -15.42
CA GLY A 92 -31.57 -4.11 -14.98
C GLY A 92 -32.50 -3.66 -13.89
N THR A 93 -33.77 -3.46 -14.26
CA THR A 93 -34.89 -3.36 -13.34
C THR A 93 -34.77 -4.55 -12.41
N VAL A 94 -34.04 -4.39 -11.31
CA VAL A 94 -34.18 -5.26 -10.16
C VAL A 94 -35.67 -5.10 -9.84
N PRO A 95 -36.49 -6.15 -9.96
CA PRO A 95 -37.89 -6.04 -9.64
C PRO A 95 -37.96 -5.53 -8.22
N THR A 96 -38.35 -4.27 -8.08
CA THR A 96 -38.66 -3.66 -6.80
C THR A 96 -39.71 -4.57 -6.20
N PRO A 97 -39.41 -5.30 -5.11
CA PRO A 97 -40.50 -5.90 -4.35
C PRO A 97 -41.43 -4.75 -4.01
N ASP A 98 -42.71 -4.92 -4.32
CA ASP A 98 -43.79 -3.99 -4.03
C ASP A 98 -43.91 -3.87 -2.51
N VAL A 99 -43.00 -3.08 -1.91
CA VAL A 99 -43.01 -2.75 -0.49
C VAL A 99 -43.81 -1.49 -0.36
N THR A 100 -45.10 -1.72 -0.18
CA THR A 100 -46.02 -0.74 0.37
C THR A 100 -45.43 -0.23 1.69
N ASP A 101 -45.01 1.03 1.68
CA ASP A 101 -45.11 1.95 2.81
C ASP A 101 -44.51 1.49 4.15
N THR A 102 -43.17 1.37 4.21
CA THR A 102 -42.45 1.35 5.50
C THR A 102 -41.25 2.29 5.44
N LEU A 103 -41.50 3.55 5.83
CA LEU A 103 -40.58 4.50 6.46
C LEU A 103 -39.15 4.56 5.86
N SER A 104 -38.85 5.62 5.12
CA SER A 104 -37.51 6.10 4.76
C SER A 104 -36.51 5.95 5.93
N MET A 105 -35.83 4.81 6.02
CA MET A 105 -34.73 4.65 6.94
C MET A 105 -33.52 5.41 6.38
N PRO A 106 -32.86 6.23 7.20
CA PRO A 106 -31.67 6.95 6.78
C PRO A 106 -30.61 5.95 6.32
N LEU A 107 -29.98 6.25 5.18
CA LEU A 107 -28.85 5.52 4.57
C LEU A 107 -27.96 4.87 5.65
N GLY A 108 -28.08 3.55 5.79
CA GLY A 108 -27.51 2.82 6.92
C GLY A 108 -25.98 2.95 6.94
N VAL A 109 -25.44 3.51 8.01
CA VAL A 109 -24.00 3.42 8.27
C VAL A 109 -23.67 2.04 8.83
N VAL A 110 -22.53 1.50 8.41
CA VAL A 110 -22.07 0.15 8.75
C VAL A 110 -20.62 0.16 9.19
N ARG A 111 -20.22 -0.86 9.95
CA ARG A 111 -18.85 -1.08 10.40
C ARG A 111 -18.45 -2.53 10.14
N ALA A 112 -17.30 -2.73 9.50
CA ALA A 112 -16.74 -4.07 9.34
C ALA A 112 -15.91 -4.47 10.56
N ALA A 113 -15.81 -5.77 10.82
CA ALA A 113 -15.04 -6.30 11.95
C ALA A 113 -13.58 -5.78 11.93
N GLY A 114 -13.13 -5.23 13.06
CA GLY A 114 -11.79 -4.66 13.22
C GLY A 114 -11.57 -3.26 12.63
N MET A 115 -12.61 -2.61 12.10
CA MET A 115 -12.52 -1.21 11.63
C MET A 115 -13.07 -0.26 12.70
N HIS A 116 -12.35 0.81 13.00
CA HIS A 116 -12.76 1.81 14.00
C HIS A 116 -13.71 2.89 13.42
N LYS A 117 -13.69 3.10 12.10
CA LYS A 117 -14.49 4.11 11.43
C LYS A 117 -15.81 3.55 10.92
N ILE A 118 -16.84 4.38 10.86
CA ILE A 118 -18.13 4.04 10.23
C ILE A 118 -18.08 4.35 8.73
N HIS A 119 -18.75 3.51 7.94
CA HIS A 119 -18.74 3.56 6.48
C HIS A 119 -20.17 3.60 5.96
N ARG A 120 -20.39 4.23 4.80
CA ARG A 120 -21.62 3.99 4.01
C ARG A 120 -21.58 2.57 3.42
N GLN A 121 -22.73 1.93 3.20
CA GLN A 121 -22.79 0.55 2.68
C GLN A 121 -22.11 0.38 1.32
N ASP A 122 -22.04 1.44 0.52
CA ASP A 122 -21.39 1.53 -0.78
C ASP A 122 -19.90 1.89 -0.71
N CYS A 123 -19.33 2.06 0.49
CA CYS A 123 -17.93 2.44 0.65
C CYS A 123 -16.99 1.36 0.07
N PRO A 124 -16.04 1.71 -0.82
CA PRO A 124 -15.13 0.74 -1.44
C PRO A 124 -14.23 0.01 -0.44
N LEU A 125 -14.02 0.56 0.77
CA LEU A 125 -13.27 -0.09 1.85
C LEU A 125 -14.02 -1.27 2.50
N LEU A 126 -15.33 -1.41 2.23
CA LEU A 126 -16.15 -2.55 2.63
C LEU A 126 -16.18 -3.67 1.59
N ALA A 127 -15.61 -3.46 0.39
CA ALA A 127 -15.64 -4.46 -0.66
C ALA A 127 -15.05 -5.80 -0.19
N GLY A 128 -15.88 -6.85 -0.20
CA GLY A 128 -15.50 -8.20 0.23
C GLY A 128 -15.43 -8.42 1.75
N LYS A 129 -15.84 -7.46 2.58
CA LYS A 129 -15.89 -7.58 4.04
C LYS A 129 -17.32 -7.82 4.53
N ARG A 130 -17.46 -8.56 5.62
CA ARG A 130 -18.71 -8.60 6.39
C ARG A 130 -18.79 -7.36 7.27
N PHE A 131 -19.95 -6.74 7.32
CA PHE A 131 -20.21 -5.54 8.10
C PHE A 131 -21.55 -5.64 8.82
N GLU A 132 -21.67 -4.88 9.91
CA GLU A 132 -22.88 -4.79 10.71
C GLU A 132 -23.36 -3.33 10.72
N PRO A 133 -24.68 -3.09 10.70
CA PRO A 133 -25.23 -1.76 10.89
C PRO A 133 -24.88 -1.23 12.29
N VAL A 134 -24.53 0.05 12.36
CA VAL A 134 -24.15 0.75 13.61
C VAL A 134 -24.84 2.12 13.67
N ASP A 135 -24.91 2.77 14.83
CA ASP A 135 -25.38 4.16 14.89
C ASP A 135 -24.26 5.11 14.39
N LEU A 136 -24.65 6.22 13.76
CA LEU A 136 -23.72 7.32 13.41
C LEU A 136 -22.99 7.87 14.64
N ARG A 137 -23.59 7.76 15.82
CA ARG A 137 -23.01 8.19 17.10
C ARG A 137 -21.95 7.22 17.62
N ASP A 138 -21.87 6.00 17.08
CA ASP A 138 -20.98 4.95 17.60
C ASP A 138 -19.55 5.05 17.06
N GLY A 139 -19.24 6.01 16.17
CA GLY A 139 -17.85 6.35 15.84
C GLY A 139 -17.65 7.32 14.67
N GLU A 140 -16.37 7.56 14.34
CA GLU A 140 -15.98 8.58 13.37
C GLU A 140 -16.26 8.16 11.92
N PRO A 141 -16.73 9.08 11.06
CA PRO A 141 -16.95 8.80 9.65
C PRO A 141 -15.63 8.49 8.93
N CYS A 142 -15.73 7.61 7.93
CA CYS A 142 -14.64 7.33 7.03
C CYS A 142 -14.49 8.47 6.00
N GLY A 143 -13.34 9.16 6.03
CA GLY A 143 -13.00 10.20 5.05
C GLY A 143 -12.81 9.74 3.59
N VAL A 144 -13.18 8.51 3.25
CA VAL A 144 -13.26 8.02 1.85
C VAL A 144 -14.69 8.06 1.32
N CYS A 145 -15.70 7.88 2.17
CA CYS A 145 -17.12 7.96 1.80
C CYS A 145 -17.83 9.19 2.41
N GLU A 146 -17.06 10.13 2.96
CA GLU A 146 -17.52 11.45 3.34
C GLU A 146 -17.42 12.37 2.11
N PRO A 147 -18.48 13.12 1.74
CA PRO A 147 -18.43 14.05 0.61
C PRO A 147 -17.48 15.22 0.86
#